data_AF-A0AAV9C7R9-F1
#
_entry.id   AF-A0AAV9C7R9-F1
#
_cell.length_a   1.000
_cell.length_b   1.000
_cell.length_c   1.000
_cell.angle_alpha   90.00
_cell.angle_beta   90.00
_cell.angle_gamma   90.00
#
_symmetry.space_group_name_H-M   'P 1'
#
loop_
_entity.id
_entity.type
_entity.pdbx_description
1 polymer ?
#
loop_
_entity_poly.entity_id
_entity_poly.type
_entity_poly.pdbx_seq_one_letter_code
_entity_poly.pdbx_strand_id
1 'polypeptide(L)' 'MEFLRPTNSGFMDYDVSVAFIKTWFLVDLVNNKDGVALVLDSIQGGKEWLGMDVLIFNSWHWWTHTGKGQP' A
#
# COMPACT_ATOMS: atom_id res chain seq x y z
N MET A 1 -14.53 -3.83 16.08
CA MET A 1 -13.28 -3.12 15.74
C MET A 1 -13.70 -1.74 15.29
N GLU A 2 -13.51 -0.73 16.13
CA GLU A 2 -14.00 0.63 15.86
C GLU A 2 -13.01 1.36 14.95
N PHE A 3 -13.46 1.76 13.77
CA PHE A 3 -12.70 2.70 12.95
C PHE A 3 -12.95 4.12 13.48
N LEU A 4 -11.87 4.76 13.93
CA LEU A 4 -11.83 6.16 14.33
C LEU A 4 -12.47 7.01 13.23
N ARG A 5 -13.51 7.78 13.57
CA ARG A 5 -14.22 8.67 12.64
C ARG A 5 -13.29 9.81 12.18
N PRO A 6 -12.87 9.87 10.91
CA PRO A 6 -12.34 11.10 10.35
C PRO A 6 -13.54 11.92 9.87
N THR A 7 -13.61 13.19 10.24
CA THR A 7 -14.59 14.12 9.70
C THR A 7 -14.37 14.28 8.19
N ASN A 8 -15.19 13.62 7.37
CA ASN A 8 -15.39 14.01 5.97
C ASN A 8 -16.71 13.45 5.43
N SER A 9 -17.63 14.33 5.08
CA SER A 9 -19.03 14.07 4.71
C SER A 9 -19.22 13.69 3.23
N GLY A 10 -18.30 12.94 2.65
CA GLY A 10 -18.41 12.48 1.25
C GLY A 10 -18.55 10.97 1.21
N PHE A 11 -19.51 10.46 0.44
CA PHE A 11 -19.73 9.04 0.09
C PHE A 11 -20.63 8.16 0.98
N MET A 12 -21.04 8.61 2.18
CA MET A 12 -21.98 7.80 2.99
C MET A 12 -23.34 7.58 2.30
N ASP A 13 -23.81 8.54 1.49
CA ASP A 13 -25.10 8.45 0.80
C ASP A 13 -25.17 7.35 -0.28
N TYR A 14 -24.02 6.85 -0.73
CA TYR A 14 -23.91 5.84 -1.78
C TYR A 14 -23.50 4.46 -1.25
N ASP A 15 -23.34 4.31 0.08
CA ASP A 15 -22.79 3.11 0.72
C ASP A 15 -21.42 2.70 0.14
N VAL A 16 -20.59 3.70 -0.16
CA VAL A 16 -19.23 3.51 -0.70
C VAL A 16 -18.20 3.89 0.35
N SER A 17 -17.25 2.99 0.59
CA SER A 17 -16.05 3.26 1.39
C SER A 17 -14.81 3.30 0.50
N VAL A 18 -13.96 4.31 0.69
CA VAL A 18 -12.70 4.46 -0.05
C VAL A 18 -11.54 4.49 0.93
N ALA A 19 -10.55 3.63 0.70
CA ALA A 19 -9.30 3.59 1.45
C ALA A 19 -8.13 3.99 0.54
N PHE A 20 -7.20 4.77 1.08
CA PHE A 20 -5.92 5.06 0.44
C PHE A 20 -4.80 4.47 1.29
N ILE A 21 -4.16 3.41 0.76
CA ILE A 21 -3.05 2.72 1.42
C ILE A 21 -1.78 3.04 0.62
N LYS A 22 -0.84 3.74 1.26
CA LYS A 22 0.45 4.08 0.64
C LYS A 22 1.48 2.99 0.92
N THR A 23 1.92 2.30 -0.12
CA THR A 23 3.13 1.48 -0.10
C THR A 23 4.16 2.04 -1.09
N TRP A 24 5.45 1.81 -0.83
CA TRP A 24 6.51 2.26 -1.73
C TRP A 24 6.59 1.40 -2.99
N PHE A 25 6.43 0.08 -2.81
CA PHE A 25 6.36 -0.92 -3.87
C PHE A 25 5.13 -1.82 -3.65
N LEU A 26 4.76 -2.56 -4.70
CA LEU A 26 3.72 -3.59 -4.59
C LEU A 26 4.25 -4.87 -3.91
N VAL A 27 5.55 -5.09 -3.99
CA VAL A 27 6.26 -6.24 -3.42
C VAL A 27 6.94 -5.87 -2.10
N ASP A 28 7.34 -6.89 -1.36
CA ASP A 28 7.95 -6.69 -0.04
C ASP A 28 9.39 -6.16 -0.13
N LEU A 29 9.71 -5.27 0.81
CA LEU A 29 11.07 -4.83 1.11
C LEU A 29 11.56 -5.59 2.33
N VAL A 30 12.71 -6.25 2.22
CA VAL A 30 13.31 -7.01 3.32
C VAL A 30 14.69 -6.45 3.63
N ASN A 31 14.90 -6.11 4.91
CA ASN A 31 16.22 -5.70 5.40
C ASN A 31 17.05 -6.95 5.73
N ASN A 32 18.20 -7.07 5.09
CA ASN A 32 19.17 -8.15 5.30
C ASN A 32 20.54 -7.56 5.65
N LYS A 33 21.56 -8.42 5.84
CA LYS A 33 22.91 -7.97 6.23
C LYS A 33 23.59 -7.11 5.16
N ASP A 34 23.17 -7.24 3.90
CA ASP A 34 23.78 -6.61 2.73
C ASP A 34 22.99 -5.36 2.27
N GLY A 35 21.83 -5.08 2.88
CA GLY A 35 20.99 -3.91 2.60
C GLY A 35 19.50 -4.23 2.55
N VAL A 36 18.74 -3.36 1.89
CA VAL A 36 17.31 -3.56 1.64
C VAL A 36 17.13 -4.20 0.27
N ALA A 37 16.43 -5.33 0.21
CA ALA A 37 16.14 -6.06 -1.01
C ALA A 37 14.65 -6.05 -1.33
N LEU A 38 14.32 -5.97 -2.63
CA LEU A 38 12.98 -6.24 -3.15
C LEU A 38 12.81 -7.76 -3.31
N VAL A 39 11.76 -8.33 -2.72
CA VAL A 39 11.40 -9.75 -2.87
C VAL A 39 10.27 -9.86 -3.88
N LEU A 40 10.62 -10.07 -5.15
CA LEU A 40 9.69 -9.91 -6.28
C LEU A 40 8.54 -10.91 -6.30
N ASP A 41 8.65 -12.03 -5.58
CA ASP A 41 7.67 -13.10 -5.47
C ASP A 41 6.86 -13.04 -4.15
N SER A 42 6.92 -11.93 -3.41
CA SER A 42 6.22 -11.76 -2.14
C SER A 42 5.43 -10.45 -2.04
N ILE A 43 4.18 -10.57 -1.56
CA ILE A 43 3.23 -9.46 -1.32
C ILE A 43 2.53 -9.69 0.02
N GLN A 44 3.25 -9.55 1.14
CA GLN A 44 2.67 -9.76 2.48
C GLN A 44 1.66 -8.66 2.85
N GLY A 45 1.89 -7.43 2.37
CA GLY A 45 0.98 -6.30 2.56
C GLY A 45 -0.42 -6.50 1.96
N GLY A 46 -0.59 -7.50 1.08
CA GLY A 46 -1.88 -7.79 0.45
C GLY A 46 -2.99 -8.21 1.42
N LYS A 47 -2.65 -8.58 2.66
CA LYS A 47 -3.62 -8.88 3.72
C LYS A 47 -4.54 -7.71 4.05
N GLU A 48 -4.05 -6.47 3.92
CA GLU A 48 -4.83 -5.25 4.15
C GLU A 48 -5.93 -5.03 3.10
N TRP A 49 -5.87 -5.74 1.97
CA TRP A 49 -6.80 -5.60 0.85
C TRP A 49 -7.92 -6.65 0.87
N LEU A 50 -7.85 -7.62 1.78
CA LEU A 50 -8.82 -8.68 1.89
C LEU A 50 -10.21 -8.12 2.19
N GLY A 51 -11.20 -8.50 1.39
CA GLY A 51 -12.58 -8.03 1.52
C GLY A 51 -12.88 -6.71 0.80
N MET A 52 -11.91 -6.11 0.09
CA MET A 52 -12.19 -4.99 -0.81
C MET A 52 -12.81 -5.49 -2.12
N ASP A 53 -13.85 -4.80 -2.61
CA ASP A 53 -14.52 -5.15 -3.88
C ASP A 53 -13.71 -4.74 -5.11
N VAL A 54 -12.98 -3.62 -5.02
CA VAL A 54 -12.19 -3.04 -6.11
C VAL A 54 -10.82 -2.60 -5.58
N LEU A 55 -9.76 -2.99 -6.29
CA LEU A 55 -8.39 -2.61 -6.00
C LEU A 55 -7.78 -1.86 -7.19
N ILE A 56 -7.17 -0.71 -6.91
CA ILE A 56 -6.48 0.11 -7.90
C ILE A 56 -5.05 0.31 -7.43
N PHE A 57 -4.09 -0.21 -8.19
CA PHE A 57 -2.67 -0.11 -7.87
C PHE A 57 -1.96 0.86 -8.79
N ASN A 58 -1.04 1.63 -8.22
CA ASN A 58 -0.03 2.37 -8.96
C ASN A 58 1.32 2.11 -8.29
N SER A 59 2.27 1.53 -9.03
CA SER A 59 3.56 1.11 -8.47
C SER A 59 4.77 1.81 -9.08
N TRP A 60 4.62 2.69 -10.06
CA TRP A 60 5.74 3.12 -10.93
C TRP A 60 6.84 3.94 -10.22
N HIS A 61 6.46 4.87 -9.34
CA HIS A 61 7.31 5.98 -8.91
C HIS A 61 8.69 5.56 -8.35
N TRP A 62 8.77 4.47 -7.58
CA TRP A 62 9.99 4.09 -6.86
C TRP A 62 10.89 3.07 -7.58
N TRP A 63 10.44 2.46 -8.68
CA TRP A 63 11.27 1.48 -9.43
C TRP A 63 12.50 2.08 -10.08
N THR A 64 12.49 3.38 -10.37
CA THR A 64 13.60 4.09 -11.02
C THR A 64 14.53 4.78 -10.02
N HIS A 65 14.17 4.80 -8.74
CA HIS A 65 14.98 5.42 -7.69
C HIS A 65 16.13 4.51 -7.29
N THR A 66 17.33 5.08 -7.14
CA THR A 66 18.55 4.38 -6.70
C THR A 66 19.29 5.20 -5.64
N GLY A 67 20.14 4.53 -4.86
CA GLY A 67 20.97 5.18 -3.82
C GLY A 67 20.14 5.79 -2.69
N LYS A 68 20.53 6.99 -2.23
CA LYS A 68 19.89 7.69 -1.08
C LYS A 68 18.43 8.10 -1.32
N GLY A 69 17.95 7.99 -2.56
CA GLY A 69 16.56 8.24 -2.91
C GLY A 69 15.66 7.01 -2.82
N GLN A 70 16.18 5.83 -2.45
CA GLN A 70 15.32 4.67 -2.17
C GLN A 70 14.66 4.79 -0.79
N PRO A 71 13.45 4.25 -0.62
CA PRO A 71 12.73 4.28 0.66
C PRO A 71 13.45 3.60 1.82
#